data_AF-A0A9N8PI55-F1
#
_entry.id   AF-A0A9N8PI55-F1
#
_cell.length_a   1.000
_cell.length_b   1.000
_cell.length_c   1.000
_cell.angle_alpha   90.00
_cell.angle_beta   90.00
_cell.angle_gamma   90.00
#
_symmetry.space_group_name_H-M   'P 1'
#
loop_
_entity.id
_entity.type
_entity.pdbx_description
1 polymer ?
#
loop_
_entity_poly.entity_id
_entity_poly.type
_entity_poly.pdbx_seq_one_letter_code
_entity_poly.pdbx_strand_id
1 'polypeptide(L)' 'MVDSSFPGTEPSALEPDYINQTETWEKLSCKPFLDASRTGVIGRIGWIPDWDFIPTKYRRQWGEYCLLGRKKSSS' A
#
# COMPACT_ATOMS: atom_id res chain seq x y z
N MET A 1 -10.76 11.24 0.13
CA MET A 1 -10.50 10.26 -0.94
C MET A 1 -9.87 9.04 -0.29
N VAL A 2 -10.06 7.84 -0.84
CA VAL A 2 -9.32 6.65 -0.41
C VAL A 2 -8.49 6.21 -1.61
N ASP A 3 -7.23 5.90 -1.38
CA ASP A 3 -6.30 5.43 -2.40
C ASP A 3 -5.46 4.26 -1.85
N SER A 4 -4.89 3.46 -2.75
CA SER A 4 -3.98 2.37 -2.42
C SER A 4 -2.65 2.49 -3.16
N SER A 5 -1.54 2.23 -2.46
CA SER A 5 -0.21 2.20 -3.04
C SER A 5 0.48 0.88 -2.71
N PHE A 6 1.00 0.23 -3.73
CA PHE A 6 1.72 -1.04 -3.63
C PHE A 6 3.15 -0.82 -4.16
N PRO A 7 4.22 -1.16 -3.40
CA PRO A 7 5.61 -0.85 -3.75
C PRO A 7 6.14 -1.36 -5.09
N GLY A 8 5.39 -2.16 -5.84
CA GLY A 8 5.75 -2.37 -7.24
C GLY A 8 4.56 -2.56 -8.16
N THR A 9 3.50 -1.82 -7.87
CA THR A 9 2.53 -1.47 -8.91
C THR A 9 2.91 -0.10 -9.43
N GLU A 10 3.14 -0.01 -10.74
CA GLU A 10 3.38 1.28 -11.38
C GLU A 10 2.06 2.05 -11.50
N PRO A 11 2.04 3.37 -11.22
CA PRO A 11 0.85 4.19 -11.38
C PRO A 11 0.38 4.23 -12.84
N SER A 12 -0.93 4.38 -13.04
CA SER A 12 -1.52 4.52 -14.38
C SER A 12 -2.38 5.77 -14.48
N ALA A 13 -2.79 6.13 -15.69
CA ALA A 13 -3.73 7.25 -15.87
C ALA A 13 -5.11 7.00 -15.23
N LEU A 14 -5.52 5.74 -15.11
CA LEU A 14 -6.79 5.34 -14.48
C LEU A 14 -6.66 5.18 -12.97
N GLU A 15 -5.47 4.83 -12.48
CA GLU A 15 -5.13 4.70 -11.06
C GLU A 15 -3.86 5.51 -10.76
N PRO A 16 -3.99 6.85 -10.63
CA PRO A 16 -2.87 7.70 -10.25
C PRO A 16 -2.49 7.48 -8.78
N ASP A 17 -1.21 7.66 -8.48
CA ASP A 17 -0.70 7.57 -7.11
C ASP A 17 -0.96 8.87 -6.35
N TYR A 18 -2.16 8.99 -5.77
CA TYR A 18 -2.55 10.17 -4.99
C TYR A 18 -1.89 10.19 -3.62
N ILE A 19 -1.54 9.02 -3.08
CA ILE A 19 -0.80 8.87 -1.81
C ILE A 19 0.52 9.63 -1.83
N ASN A 20 1.24 9.62 -2.96
CA ASN A 20 2.52 10.31 -3.10
C ASN A 20 2.40 11.76 -3.61
N GLN A 21 1.20 12.25 -3.95
CA GLN A 21 0.95 13.65 -4.33
C GLN A 21 0.81 14.57 -3.11
N THR A 22 1.90 14.67 -2.35
CA THR A 22 1.92 15.34 -1.03
C THR A 22 1.65 16.84 -1.07
N GLU A 23 1.76 17.49 -2.23
CA GLU A 23 1.37 18.91 -2.38
C GLU A 23 -0.15 19.10 -2.33
N THR A 24 -0.92 18.12 -2.83
CA THR A 24 -2.39 18.21 -2.91
C THR A 24 -3.08 17.48 -1.76
N TRP A 25 -2.49 16.37 -1.29
CA TRP A 25 -3.11 15.46 -0.34
C TRP A 25 -2.31 15.35 0.95
N GLU A 26 -3.02 15.18 2.06
CA GLU A 26 -2.48 14.75 3.34
C GLU A 26 -3.00 13.35 3.69
N LYS A 27 -2.12 12.51 4.22
CA LYS A 27 -2.48 11.18 4.72
C LYS A 27 -3.16 11.35 6.09
N LEU A 28 -4.46 11.09 6.17
CA LEU A 28 -5.22 11.18 7.43
C LEU A 28 -5.12 9.87 8.25
N SER A 29 -5.17 8.73 7.57
CA SER A 29 -5.01 7.42 8.21
C SER A 29 -4.61 6.39 7.16
N CYS A 30 -3.55 5.63 7.43
CA CYS A 30 -3.11 4.54 6.56
C CYS A 30 -3.11 3.21 7.31
N LYS A 31 -3.43 2.13 6.60
CA LYS A 31 -3.40 0.77 7.13
C LYS A 31 -2.65 -0.15 6.15
N PRO A 32 -1.88 -1.12 6.66
CA PRO A 32 -1.28 -2.13 5.81
C PRO A 32 -2.37 -2.90 5.09
N PHE A 33 -2.16 -3.16 3.80
CA PHE A 33 -3.08 -3.95 2.99
C PHE A 33 -2.34 -4.98 2.17
N LEU A 34 -2.86 -6.20 2.14
CA LEU A 34 -2.18 -7.34 1.55
C LEU A 34 -2.08 -7.15 0.03
N ASP A 35 -0.86 -7.11 -0.50
CA ASP A 35 -0.63 -7.20 -1.94
C ASP A 35 -0.83 -8.66 -2.36
N ALA A 36 -2.05 -8.97 -2.78
CA ALA A 36 -2.36 -10.29 -3.29
C ALA A 36 -1.51 -10.61 -4.52
N SER A 37 -1.32 -9.68 -5.45
CA SER A 37 -0.61 -9.93 -6.71
C SER A 37 0.84 -10.40 -6.47
N ARG A 38 1.48 -9.95 -5.39
CA ARG A 38 2.86 -10.31 -5.02
C ARG A 38 2.96 -11.33 -3.88
N THR A 39 1.87 -11.63 -3.18
CA THR A 39 1.84 -12.65 -2.12
C THR A 39 1.42 -14.00 -2.69
N GLY A 40 2.31 -14.99 -2.63
CA GLY A 40 2.03 -16.38 -3.04
C GLY A 40 1.01 -17.09 -2.15
N VAL A 41 0.45 -18.21 -2.62
CA VAL A 41 -0.64 -18.95 -1.96
C VAL A 41 -0.33 -19.32 -0.50
N ILE A 42 0.89 -19.78 -0.23
CA ILE A 42 1.33 -20.16 1.13
C ILE A 42 1.26 -18.95 2.07
N GLY A 43 1.68 -17.77 1.62
CA GLY A 43 1.62 -16.53 2.40
C GLY A 43 0.19 -16.04 2.66
N ARG A 44 -0.77 -16.39 1.81
CA ARG A 44 -2.17 -16.01 1.98
C ARG A 44 -2.93 -16.93 2.94
N ILE A 45 -2.70 -18.25 2.86
CA ILE A 45 -3.47 -19.26 3.60
C ILE A 45 -2.79 -19.65 4.92
N GLY A 46 -1.46 -19.72 4.92
CA GLY A 46 -0.68 -20.15 6.08
C GLY A 46 -0.44 -19.04 7.09
N TRP A 47 -0.20 -19.42 8.34
CA TRP A 47 0.39 -18.53 9.33
C TRP A 47 1.91 -18.54 9.16
N ILE A 48 2.48 -17.38 8.88
CA ILE A 48 3.93 -17.19 8.68
C ILE A 48 4.36 -16.08 9.63
N PRO A 49 5.31 -16.34 10.54
CA PRO A 49 5.80 -15.33 11.46
C PRO A 49 6.70 -14.31 10.76
N ASP A 50 6.79 -13.09 11.29
CA ASP A 50 7.61 -12.01 10.74
C ASP A 50 9.08 -12.13 11.19
N TRP A 51 9.74 -13.24 10.86
CA TRP A 51 11.15 -13.48 11.19
C TRP A 51 12.09 -13.16 10.02
N ASP A 52 13.23 -12.53 10.33
CA ASP A 52 14.20 -12.02 9.35
C ASP A 52 14.87 -13.09 8.48
N PHE A 53 14.88 -14.35 8.91
CA PHE A 53 15.47 -15.46 8.16
C PHE A 53 14.52 -16.12 7.15
N ILE A 54 13.22 -15.82 7.19
CA ILE A 54 12.24 -16.42 6.26
C ILE A 54 12.41 -15.81 4.86
N PRO A 55 12.59 -16.60 3.79
CA PRO A 55 12.72 -16.07 2.45
C PRO A 55 11.52 -15.20 2.03
N THR A 56 11.78 -14.09 1.32
CA THR A 56 10.75 -13.12 0.88
C THR A 56 9.60 -13.76 0.11
N LYS A 57 9.87 -14.81 -0.68
CA LYS A 57 8.85 -15.56 -1.44
C LYS A 57 7.77 -16.23 -0.56
N TYR A 58 8.05 -16.45 0.73
CA TYR A 58 7.08 -17.00 1.67
C TYR A 58 6.39 -15.89 2.47
N ARG A 59 7.00 -14.71 2.61
CA ARG A 59 6.41 -13.61 3.39
C ARG A 59 5.23 -12.97 2.66
N ARG A 60 4.30 -12.43 3.45
CA ARG A 60 3.25 -11.52 2.94
C ARG A 60 3.91 -10.24 2.45
N GLN A 61 3.49 -9.78 1.28
CA GLN A 61 3.87 -8.49 0.74
C GLN A 61 2.74 -7.50 1.04
N TRP A 62 3.11 -6.32 1.50
CA TRP A 62 2.16 -5.31 1.97
C TRP A 62 2.30 -4.04 1.15
N GLY A 63 1.17 -3.47 0.76
CA GLY A 63 1.04 -2.07 0.41
C GLY A 63 0.33 -1.31 1.53
N GLU A 64 -0.16 -0.13 1.19
CA GLU A 64 -0.94 0.73 2.09
C GLU A 64 -2.26 1.16 1.44
N TYR A 65 -3.33 1.15 2.23
CA TYR A 65 -4.54 1.92 1.93
C TYR A 65 -4.58 3.15 2.82
N CYS A 66 -4.75 4.31 2.21
CA CYS A 66 -4.78 5.57 2.91
C CYS A 66 -6.09 6.32 2.69
N LEU A 67 -6.67 6.81 3.78
CA LEU A 67 -7.64 7.89 3.76
C LEU A 67 -6.87 9.20 3.56
N LEU A 68 -7.18 9.89 2.46
CA LEU A 68 -6.57 11.16 2.07
C LEU A 68 -7.53 12.32 2.28
N GLY A 69 -7.01 13.37 2.92
CA GLY A 69 -7.62 14.69 3.03
C GLY A 69 -7.05 15.62 1.96
N ARG A 70 -7.89 16.44 1.33
CA ARG A 70 -7.39 17.46 0.39
C ARG A 70 -6.86 18.64 1.19
N LYS A 71 -5.63 19.04 0.95
CA LYS A 71 -5.05 20.23 1.56
C LYS A 71 -5.85 21.46 1.11
N LYS A 72 -6.21 22.33 2.06
CA LYS A 72 -6.74 23.65 1.71
C LYS A 72 -5.58 24.47 1.16
N SER A 73 -5.77 25.16 0.04
CA SER A 73 -4.79 26.18 -0.36
C SER A 73 -4.72 27.20 0.77
N SER A 74 -3.52 27.45 1.30
CA SER A 74 -3.30 28.60 2.17
C SER A 74 -3.68 29.86 1.37
N SER A 75 -4.79 30.49 1.72
CA SER A 75 -5.12 31.84 1.26
C SER A 75 -4.23 32.86 1.96
#